data_AF-A0A8K1FQ44-F1
#
_entry.id   AF-A0A8K1FQ44-F1
#
_cell.length_a   1.000
_cell.length_b   1.000
_cell.length_c   1.000
_cell.angle_alpha   90.00
_cell.angle_beta   90.00
_cell.angle_gamma   90.00
#
_symmetry.space_group_name_H-M   'P 1'
#
loop_
_entity.id
_entity.type
_entity.pdbx_description
1 polymer ?
#
loop_
_entity_poly.entity_id
_entity_poly.type
_entity_poly.pdbx_seq_one_letter_code
_entity_poly.pdbx_strand_id
1 'polypeptide(L)'
;MTTEYARQRLVNNGGVSPVAMDVTRSMPQQQREKKSVKGTYVVPHDDDDPWTELQEPLRMAAREASDYKKTLASSRVARDKLMRVMEDLILKEAELASAYELFDYSRQRYARDHDEIVERLEHYEQLLRDAQAQEAALQADGVDVILTTEQERERWRHTKVMVHATLPQLLGQLEESIDFNNAKIRQIHDKMEEIRAQRLCVREEIAEKEEDIALALASATK
;
A
#
# COMPACT_ATOMS: atom_id res chain seq x y z
N MET A 1 -35.46 -23.87 -11.47
CA MET A 1 -35.01 -22.50 -11.80
C MET A 1 -33.68 -22.28 -11.10
N THR A 2 -32.75 -21.55 -11.75
CA THR A 2 -31.43 -21.07 -11.32
C THR A 2 -30.35 -22.15 -11.08
N THR A 3 -29.66 -22.63 -12.13
CA THR A 3 -28.38 -22.12 -12.71
C THR A 3 -27.16 -22.33 -11.79
N GLU A 4 -26.62 -23.55 -11.80
CA GLU A 4 -25.22 -23.81 -11.47
C GLU A 4 -24.37 -23.50 -12.70
N TYR A 5 -23.72 -22.33 -12.67
CA TYR A 5 -22.76 -21.89 -13.68
C TYR A 5 -21.44 -21.55 -13.00
N ALA A 6 -20.35 -22.01 -13.64
CA ALA A 6 -19.01 -21.46 -13.57
C ALA A 6 -18.23 -21.62 -12.25
N ARG A 7 -17.61 -22.80 -12.06
CA ARG A 7 -16.28 -22.88 -11.46
C ARG A 7 -15.24 -23.01 -12.57
N GLN A 8 -14.60 -21.89 -12.89
CA GLN A 8 -13.38 -21.87 -13.68
C GLN A 8 -12.43 -20.82 -13.09
N ARG A 9 -11.14 -21.19 -13.04
CA ARG A 9 -9.94 -20.33 -12.88
C ARG A 9 -9.65 -19.84 -11.46
N LEU A 10 -8.42 -19.73 -10.98
CA LEU A 10 -7.08 -19.98 -11.51
C LEU A 10 -6.17 -20.01 -10.26
N VAL A 11 -5.41 -21.09 -10.08
CA VAL A 11 -4.31 -21.16 -9.12
C VAL A 11 -3.03 -20.83 -9.89
N ASN A 12 -2.15 -20.06 -9.24
CA ASN A 12 -0.78 -19.69 -9.62
C ASN A 12 -0.60 -18.48 -10.57
N ASN A 13 -0.57 -17.29 -9.96
CA ASN A 13 0.26 -16.18 -10.40
C ASN A 13 1.59 -16.22 -9.65
N GLY A 14 2.68 -16.45 -10.37
CA GLY A 14 4.04 -16.25 -9.90
C GLY A 14 4.94 -15.96 -11.09
N GLY A 15 5.73 -14.88 -11.00
CA GLY A 15 6.98 -14.75 -11.74
C GLY A 15 6.94 -14.02 -13.08
N VAL A 16 6.98 -12.68 -13.02
CA VAL A 16 8.02 -11.81 -13.61
C VAL A 16 8.68 -12.21 -14.97
N SER A 17 8.52 -11.29 -15.93
CA SER A 17 9.25 -10.99 -17.20
C SER A 17 10.81 -11.03 -17.13
N PRO A 18 11.60 -10.66 -18.17
CA PRO A 18 11.40 -10.61 -19.64
C PRO A 18 12.57 -11.25 -20.46
N VAL A 19 12.31 -11.47 -21.75
CA VAL A 19 13.17 -11.23 -22.94
C VAL A 19 14.70 -11.27 -22.74
N ALA A 20 15.32 -12.35 -23.24
CA ALA A 20 16.71 -12.34 -23.71
C ALA A 20 16.69 -12.56 -25.23
N MET A 21 17.12 -11.54 -25.98
CA MET A 21 17.33 -11.61 -27.42
C MET A 21 18.61 -12.40 -27.71
N ASP A 22 18.48 -13.45 -28.51
CA ASP A 22 19.61 -14.21 -29.04
C ASP A 22 19.85 -13.86 -30.51
N VAL A 23 21.01 -13.26 -30.74
CA VAL A 23 21.98 -13.56 -31.81
C VAL A 23 21.44 -13.68 -33.24
N THR A 24 21.53 -12.58 -33.99
CA THR A 24 21.58 -12.59 -35.47
C THR A 24 23.02 -12.47 -35.96
N ARG A 25 23.63 -13.63 -36.14
CA ARG A 25 24.38 -14.12 -37.30
C ARG A 25 24.95 -13.09 -38.30
N SER A 26 26.28 -13.04 -38.33
CA SER A 26 27.14 -12.44 -39.36
C SER A 26 26.85 -12.90 -40.80
N MET A 27 26.97 -11.97 -41.73
CA MET A 27 27.33 -12.19 -43.14
C MET A 27 28.42 -11.19 -43.53
N PRO A 28 29.48 -11.61 -44.26
CA PRO A 28 30.63 -10.77 -44.61
C PRO A 28 30.32 -9.94 -45.87
N GLN A 29 30.51 -8.62 -45.78
CA GLN A 29 30.36 -7.74 -46.94
C GLN A 29 31.70 -7.61 -47.67
N GLN A 30 31.68 -8.08 -48.92
CA GLN A 30 32.77 -8.05 -49.87
C GLN A 30 33.35 -6.65 -50.06
N GLN A 31 34.67 -6.67 -50.16
CA GLN A 31 35.55 -5.61 -50.64
C GLN A 31 35.01 -4.96 -51.93
N ARG A 32 34.92 -3.63 -51.91
CA ARG A 32 35.18 -2.82 -53.10
C ARG A 32 36.24 -1.78 -52.75
N GLU A 33 37.44 -2.07 -53.20
CA GLU A 33 38.54 -1.14 -53.29
C GLU A 33 38.11 0.10 -54.08
N LYS A 34 38.15 1.27 -53.44
CA LYS A 34 38.28 2.54 -54.13
C LYS A 34 39.58 3.15 -53.65
N LYS A 35 40.61 3.02 -54.48
CA LYS A 35 41.90 3.70 -54.32
C LYS A 35 41.63 5.21 -54.34
N SER A 36 41.51 5.82 -53.17
CA SER A 36 41.54 7.26 -53.00
C SER A 36 42.99 7.69 -53.14
N VAL A 37 43.27 8.47 -54.18
CA VAL A 37 44.56 9.10 -54.44
C VAL A 37 44.87 10.01 -53.25
N LYS A 38 45.83 9.61 -52.41
CA LYS A 38 46.42 10.48 -51.40
C LYS A 38 47.23 11.55 -52.13
N GLY A 39 46.59 12.68 -52.43
CA GLY A 39 47.29 13.93 -52.63
C GLY A 39 47.89 14.32 -51.29
N THR A 40 49.20 14.11 -51.13
CA THR A 40 49.94 14.60 -49.97
C THR A 40 50.02 16.11 -50.12
N TYR A 41 49.04 16.83 -49.56
CA TYR A 41 49.17 18.25 -49.33
C TYR A 41 50.12 18.40 -48.13
N VAL A 42 51.41 18.54 -48.42
CA VAL A 42 52.42 18.89 -47.42
C VAL A 42 52.18 20.36 -47.11
N VAL A 43 51.41 20.62 -46.06
CA VAL A 43 51.35 21.95 -45.43
C VAL A 43 52.72 22.17 -44.79
N PRO A 44 53.45 23.26 -45.13
CA PRO A 44 54.63 23.66 -44.38
C PRO A 44 54.26 23.75 -42.90
N HIS A 45 54.96 22.98 -42.07
CA HIS A 45 54.83 23.07 -40.63
C HIS A 45 55.58 24.33 -40.19
N ASP A 46 54.90 25.47 -40.29
CA ASP A 46 55.30 26.65 -39.54
C ASP A 46 54.90 26.34 -38.08
N ASP A 47 55.89 26.12 -37.21
CA ASP A 47 55.73 25.75 -35.80
C ASP A 47 55.09 26.85 -34.92
N ASP A 48 54.52 27.89 -35.54
CA ASP A 48 53.85 29.01 -34.87
C ASP A 48 52.43 29.21 -35.45
N ASP A 49 51.68 28.12 -35.65
CA ASP A 49 50.30 28.20 -36.12
C ASP A 49 49.37 28.52 -34.92
N PRO A 50 48.80 29.73 -34.79
CA PRO A 50 48.01 30.13 -33.60
C PRO A 50 46.74 29.28 -33.39
N TRP A 51 46.41 28.44 -34.37
CA TRP A 51 45.24 27.57 -34.39
C TRP A 51 45.34 26.32 -33.52
N THR A 52 46.55 25.85 -33.17
CA THR A 52 46.74 24.75 -32.22
C THR A 52 46.41 25.19 -30.79
N GLU A 53 46.75 26.43 -30.41
CA GLU A 53 46.36 27.02 -29.12
C GLU A 53 44.85 27.25 -29.00
N LEU A 54 44.13 27.43 -30.11
CA LEU A 54 42.65 27.52 -30.16
C LEU A 54 41.96 26.15 -30.17
N GLN A 55 42.63 25.07 -30.59
CA GLN A 55 42.04 23.73 -30.60
C GLN A 55 41.87 23.12 -29.21
N GLU A 56 42.78 23.42 -28.29
CA GLU A 56 42.75 22.87 -26.93
C GLU A 56 41.57 23.42 -26.09
N PRO A 57 41.28 24.74 -26.10
CA PRO A 57 40.05 25.31 -25.52
C PRO A 57 38.77 24.74 -26.14
N LEU A 58 38.73 24.52 -27.46
CA LEU A 58 37.57 23.95 -28.15
C LEU A 58 37.33 22.48 -27.76
N ARG A 59 38.39 21.69 -27.57
CA ARG A 59 38.29 20.31 -27.07
C ARG A 59 37.86 20.25 -25.61
N MET A 60 38.32 21.17 -24.77
CA MET A 60 37.89 21.30 -23.38
C MET A 60 36.40 21.69 -23.32
N ALA A 61 35.98 22.70 -24.07
CA ALA A 61 34.57 23.09 -24.18
C ALA A 61 33.67 21.96 -24.71
N ALA A 62 34.16 21.16 -25.67
CA ALA A 62 33.42 20.00 -26.18
C ALA A 62 33.30 18.86 -25.15
N ARG A 63 34.31 18.66 -24.30
CA ARG A 63 34.28 17.69 -23.19
C ARG A 63 33.33 18.15 -22.08
N GLU A 64 33.42 19.41 -21.68
CA GLU A 64 32.53 20.03 -20.71
C GLU A 64 31.05 19.97 -21.16
N ALA A 65 30.78 20.27 -22.43
CA ALA A 65 29.44 20.14 -23.02
C ALA A 65 28.95 18.68 -23.09
N SER A 66 29.87 17.71 -23.25
CA SER A 66 29.54 16.27 -23.25
C SER A 66 29.20 15.78 -21.85
N ASP A 67 30.02 16.13 -20.86
CA ASP A 67 29.83 15.71 -19.47
C ASP A 67 28.60 16.37 -18.85
N TYR A 68 28.34 17.62 -19.19
CA TYR A 68 27.10 18.31 -18.88
C TYR A 68 25.85 17.56 -19.38
N LYS A 69 25.84 17.13 -20.66
CA LYS A 69 24.72 16.39 -21.26
C LYS A 69 24.49 15.05 -20.55
N LYS A 70 25.56 14.39 -20.10
CA LYS A 70 25.47 13.15 -19.32
C LYS A 70 24.88 13.41 -17.94
N THR A 71 25.32 14.46 -17.23
CA THR A 71 24.78 14.84 -15.92
C THR A 71 23.29 15.19 -16.01
N LEU A 72 22.89 16.02 -16.97
CA LEU A 72 21.49 16.38 -17.21
C LEU A 72 20.63 15.16 -17.55
N ALA A 73 21.12 14.26 -18.41
CA ALA A 73 20.43 13.02 -18.74
C ALA A 73 20.29 12.12 -17.50
N SER A 74 21.33 12.02 -16.66
CA SER A 74 21.29 11.22 -15.43
C SER A 74 20.29 11.76 -14.41
N SER A 75 20.23 13.09 -14.19
CA SER A 75 19.28 13.70 -13.26
C SER A 75 17.84 13.57 -13.75
N ARG A 76 17.59 13.66 -15.07
CA ARG A 76 16.27 13.40 -15.67
C ARG A 76 15.83 11.95 -15.47
N VAL A 77 16.71 10.98 -15.71
CA VAL A 77 16.41 9.56 -15.50
C VAL A 77 16.14 9.26 -14.02
N ALA A 78 16.91 9.86 -13.10
CA ALA A 78 16.70 9.72 -11.67
C ALA A 78 15.33 10.30 -11.23
N ARG A 79 14.99 11.52 -11.68
CA ARG A 79 13.68 12.12 -11.46
C ARG A 79 12.54 11.24 -11.97
N ASP A 80 12.64 10.74 -13.21
CA ASP A 80 11.59 9.90 -13.81
C ASP A 80 11.42 8.58 -13.04
N LYS A 81 12.50 8.03 -12.47
CA LYS A 81 12.43 6.87 -11.58
C LYS A 81 11.70 7.21 -10.27
N LEU A 82 12.01 8.36 -9.66
CA LEU A 82 11.35 8.83 -8.43
C LEU A 82 9.86 9.13 -8.66
N MET A 83 9.50 9.69 -9.81
CA MET A 83 8.09 9.92 -10.19
C MET A 83 7.30 8.62 -10.24
N ARG A 84 7.86 7.54 -10.81
CA ARG A 84 7.21 6.22 -10.80
C ARG A 84 7.05 5.65 -9.39
N VAL A 85 8.07 5.84 -8.53
CA VAL A 85 7.98 5.44 -7.12
C VAL A 85 6.87 6.22 -6.40
N MET A 86 6.72 7.52 -6.69
CA MET A 86 5.65 8.34 -6.15
C MET A 86 4.26 7.88 -6.62
N GLU A 87 4.11 7.53 -7.90
CA GLU A 87 2.87 6.97 -8.46
C GLU A 87 2.49 5.65 -7.75
N ASP A 88 3.44 4.74 -7.56
CA ASP A 88 3.23 3.47 -6.84
C ASP A 88 2.82 3.69 -5.37
N LEU A 89 3.43 4.67 -4.69
CA LEU A 89 3.09 5.02 -3.31
C LEU A 89 1.69 5.62 -3.20
N ILE A 90 1.27 6.44 -4.16
CA ILE A 90 -0.09 7.02 -4.21
C ILE A 90 -1.13 5.91 -4.41
N LEU A 91 -0.86 4.96 -5.30
CA LEU A 91 -1.72 3.79 -5.51
C LEU A 91 -1.88 2.98 -4.23
N LYS A 92 -0.77 2.67 -3.54
CA LYS A 92 -0.80 1.94 -2.27
C LYS A 92 -1.54 2.70 -1.17
N GLU A 93 -1.38 4.02 -1.08
CA GLU A 93 -2.15 4.82 -0.11
C GLU A 93 -3.65 4.79 -0.41
N ALA A 94 -4.05 4.85 -1.69
CA ALA A 94 -5.45 4.75 -2.09
C ALA A 94 -6.04 3.36 -1.76
N GLU A 95 -5.30 2.28 -2.02
CA GLU A 95 -5.69 0.92 -1.65
C GLU A 95 -5.86 0.77 -0.12
N LEU A 96 -4.93 1.30 0.65
CA LEU A 96 -5.00 1.28 2.12
C LEU A 96 -6.14 2.14 2.67
N ALA A 97 -6.40 3.30 2.06
CA ALA A 97 -7.51 4.17 2.45
C ALA A 97 -8.87 3.46 2.22
N SER A 98 -9.03 2.79 1.08
CA SER A 98 -10.22 1.98 0.79
C SER A 98 -10.37 0.80 1.76
N ALA A 99 -9.27 0.10 2.07
CA ALA A 99 -9.28 -0.95 3.08
C ALA A 99 -9.66 -0.41 4.47
N TYR A 100 -9.14 0.76 4.84
CA TYR A 100 -9.46 1.43 6.10
C TYR A 100 -10.95 1.77 6.21
N GLU A 101 -11.56 2.33 5.15
CA GLU A 101 -13.01 2.61 5.12
C GLU A 101 -13.84 1.34 5.36
N LEU A 102 -13.44 0.22 4.76
CA LEU A 102 -14.11 -1.07 4.98
C LEU A 102 -14.00 -1.55 6.44
N PHE A 103 -12.84 -1.39 7.06
CA PHE A 103 -12.62 -1.75 8.46
C PHE A 103 -13.39 -0.82 9.41
N ASP A 104 -13.43 0.48 9.14
CA ASP A 104 -14.19 1.42 9.97
C ASP A 104 -15.70 1.18 9.84
N TYR A 105 -16.20 0.91 8.63
CA TYR A 105 -17.58 0.49 8.44
C TYR A 105 -17.92 -0.77 9.25
N SER A 106 -17.06 -1.79 9.20
CA SER A 106 -17.25 -3.03 9.97
C SER A 106 -17.20 -2.76 11.47
N ARG A 107 -16.27 -1.93 11.95
CA ARG A 107 -16.19 -1.51 13.36
C ARG A 107 -17.47 -0.82 13.82
N GLN A 108 -17.97 0.15 13.06
CA GLN A 108 -19.20 0.85 13.38
C GLN A 108 -20.41 -0.09 13.42
N ARG A 109 -20.46 -1.08 12.52
CA ARG A 109 -21.51 -2.10 12.53
C ARG A 109 -21.44 -2.96 13.80
N TYR A 110 -20.25 -3.46 14.16
CA TYR A 110 -20.09 -4.28 15.36
C TYR A 110 -20.36 -3.49 16.64
N ALA A 111 -20.03 -2.21 16.69
CA ALA A 111 -20.40 -1.35 17.81
C ALA A 111 -21.92 -1.25 17.97
N ARG A 112 -22.67 -1.07 16.86
CA ARG A 112 -24.14 -1.07 16.91
C ARG A 112 -24.72 -2.41 17.35
N ASP A 113 -24.20 -3.51 16.79
CA ASP A 113 -24.66 -4.86 17.16
C ASP A 113 -24.37 -5.12 18.66
N HIS A 114 -23.25 -4.65 19.19
CA HIS A 114 -22.90 -4.72 20.60
C HIS A 114 -23.89 -3.93 21.47
N ASP A 115 -24.16 -2.67 21.12
CA ASP A 115 -25.09 -1.82 21.87
C ASP A 115 -26.51 -2.42 21.90
N GLU A 116 -26.98 -3.01 20.79
CA GLU A 116 -28.27 -3.71 20.72
C GLU A 116 -28.32 -4.94 21.64
N ILE A 117 -27.21 -5.69 21.73
CA ILE A 117 -27.10 -6.84 22.63
C ILE A 117 -27.11 -6.38 24.09
N VAL A 118 -26.38 -5.31 24.42
CA VAL A 118 -26.36 -4.74 25.78
C VAL A 118 -27.75 -4.29 26.20
N GLU A 119 -28.47 -3.57 25.34
CA GLU A 119 -29.85 -3.14 25.63
C GLU A 119 -30.77 -4.35 25.88
N ARG A 120 -30.66 -5.41 25.08
CA ARG A 120 -31.41 -6.65 25.29
C ARG A 120 -31.03 -7.35 26.59
N LEU A 121 -29.75 -7.36 26.96
CA LEU A 121 -29.28 -7.92 28.21
C LEU A 121 -29.84 -7.17 29.41
N GLU A 122 -29.78 -5.84 29.40
CA GLU A 122 -30.37 -5.00 30.44
C GLU A 122 -31.88 -5.24 30.56
N HIS A 123 -32.58 -5.37 29.44
CA HIS A 123 -34.00 -5.72 29.43
C HIS A 123 -34.27 -7.09 30.08
N TYR A 124 -33.49 -8.12 29.73
CA TYR A 124 -33.65 -9.45 30.32
C TYR A 124 -33.25 -9.49 31.79
N GLU A 125 -32.22 -8.76 32.20
CA GLU A 125 -31.87 -8.60 33.61
C GLU A 125 -32.99 -7.93 34.39
N GLN A 126 -33.61 -6.89 33.84
CA GLN A 126 -34.74 -6.25 34.49
C GLN A 126 -35.92 -7.22 34.62
N LEU A 127 -36.24 -7.97 33.56
CA LEU A 127 -37.29 -8.98 33.58
C LEU A 127 -36.99 -10.10 34.60
N LEU A 128 -35.72 -10.48 34.74
CA LEU A 128 -35.25 -11.44 35.74
C LEU A 128 -35.42 -10.90 37.16
N ARG A 129 -35.05 -9.64 37.40
CA ARG A 129 -35.23 -8.97 38.71
C ARG A 129 -36.71 -8.86 39.06
N ASP A 130 -37.56 -8.50 38.10
CA ASP A 130 -39.00 -8.41 38.31
C ASP A 130 -39.60 -9.78 38.63
N ALA A 131 -39.20 -10.82 37.89
CA ALA A 131 -39.61 -12.20 38.16
C ALA A 131 -39.11 -12.69 39.53
N GLN A 132 -37.87 -12.37 39.93
CA GLN A 132 -37.33 -12.69 41.26
C GLN A 132 -38.00 -11.90 42.37
N ALA A 133 -38.37 -10.64 42.15
CA ALA A 133 -39.10 -9.83 43.11
C ALA A 133 -40.53 -10.34 43.28
N GLN A 134 -41.18 -10.74 42.17
CA GLN A 134 -42.48 -11.38 42.19
C GLN A 134 -42.41 -12.76 42.86
N GLU A 135 -41.37 -13.54 42.57
CA GLU A 135 -41.07 -14.79 43.25
C GLU A 135 -40.88 -14.54 44.75
N ALA A 136 -40.01 -13.62 45.17
CA ALA A 136 -39.79 -13.28 46.57
C ALA A 136 -41.07 -12.80 47.29
N ALA A 137 -41.90 -12.01 46.61
CA ALA A 137 -43.20 -11.58 47.11
C ALA A 137 -44.17 -12.76 47.30
N LEU A 138 -44.08 -13.77 46.44
CA LEU A 138 -44.86 -15.01 46.52
C LEU A 138 -44.21 -16.07 47.44
N GLN A 139 -42.89 -16.03 47.66
CA GLN A 139 -42.12 -16.91 48.54
C GLN A 139 -42.31 -16.59 50.02
N ALA A 140 -42.89 -15.42 50.34
CA ALA A 140 -43.51 -15.19 51.65
C ALA A 140 -44.57 -16.27 51.98
N ASP A 141 -45.10 -16.98 50.97
CA ASP A 141 -46.01 -18.13 51.10
C ASP A 141 -45.43 -19.49 50.64
N GLY A 142 -44.15 -19.55 50.20
CA GLY A 142 -43.44 -20.78 49.83
C GLY A 142 -43.17 -20.96 48.33
N VAL A 143 -41.87 -21.07 47.99
CA VAL A 143 -41.32 -21.13 46.62
C VAL A 143 -41.91 -22.23 45.72
N ASP A 144 -42.29 -23.36 46.31
CA ASP A 144 -42.75 -24.53 45.55
C ASP A 144 -44.16 -24.38 44.95
N VAL A 145 -44.86 -23.27 45.23
CA VAL A 145 -46.24 -23.03 44.79
C VAL A 145 -46.32 -22.22 43.48
N ILE A 146 -45.25 -21.52 43.07
CA ILE A 146 -45.31 -20.51 42.00
C ILE A 146 -45.00 -21.10 40.62
N LEU A 147 -43.90 -21.84 40.49
CA LEU A 147 -43.54 -22.57 39.26
C LEU A 147 -44.13 -23.97 39.38
N THR A 148 -45.44 -24.05 39.16
CA THR A 148 -46.23 -25.27 39.35
C THR A 148 -45.83 -26.39 38.41
N THR A 149 -45.20 -26.06 37.26
CA THR A 149 -44.83 -27.04 36.24
C THR A 149 -43.32 -27.23 36.13
N GLU A 150 -42.90 -28.47 35.89
CA GLU A 150 -41.48 -28.81 35.72
C GLU A 150 -40.85 -28.10 34.51
N GLN A 151 -41.64 -27.83 33.47
CA GLN A 151 -41.20 -27.07 32.30
C GLN A 151 -40.80 -25.62 32.62
N GLU A 152 -41.48 -24.97 33.57
CA GLU A 152 -41.12 -23.60 33.98
C GLU A 152 -39.83 -23.59 34.79
N ARG A 153 -39.64 -24.59 35.66
CA ARG A 153 -38.38 -24.81 36.38
C ARG A 153 -37.21 -25.09 35.45
N GLU A 154 -37.44 -25.82 34.37
CA GLU A 154 -36.41 -26.14 33.37
C GLU A 154 -36.05 -24.92 32.51
N ARG A 155 -37.03 -24.11 32.09
CA ARG A 155 -36.79 -22.81 31.45
C ARG A 155 -35.99 -21.87 32.35
N TRP A 156 -36.33 -21.80 33.64
CA TRP A 156 -35.59 -20.98 34.60
C TRP A 156 -34.13 -21.42 34.74
N ARG A 157 -33.89 -22.74 34.87
CA ARG A 157 -32.53 -23.29 34.89
C ARG A 157 -31.76 -22.94 33.62
N HIS A 158 -32.41 -23.01 32.45
CA HIS A 158 -31.79 -22.64 31.19
C HIS A 158 -31.43 -21.15 31.12
N THR A 159 -32.36 -20.25 31.46
CA THR A 159 -32.10 -18.80 31.53
C THR A 159 -30.97 -18.49 32.48
N LYS A 160 -30.93 -19.14 33.65
CA LYS A 160 -29.87 -18.96 34.65
C LYS A 160 -28.49 -19.33 34.09
N VAL A 161 -28.38 -20.45 33.37
CA VAL A 161 -27.13 -20.86 32.69
C VAL A 161 -26.76 -19.85 31.60
N MET A 162 -27.75 -19.40 30.82
CA MET A 162 -27.52 -18.47 29.73
C MET A 162 -27.00 -17.12 30.22
N VAL A 163 -27.59 -16.57 31.29
CA VAL A 163 -27.22 -15.28 31.89
C VAL A 163 -25.88 -15.36 32.63
N HIS A 164 -25.63 -16.42 33.39
CA HIS A 164 -24.42 -16.48 34.23
C HIS A 164 -23.18 -17.05 33.53
N ALA A 165 -23.34 -17.81 32.44
CA ALA A 165 -22.20 -18.44 31.77
C ALA A 165 -22.11 -18.03 30.30
N THR A 166 -23.16 -18.29 29.52
CA THR A 166 -23.08 -18.18 28.05
C THR A 166 -22.91 -16.74 27.59
N LEU A 167 -23.71 -15.81 28.13
CA LEU A 167 -23.67 -14.40 27.75
C LEU A 167 -22.35 -13.72 28.16
N PRO A 168 -21.84 -13.88 29.40
CA PRO A 168 -20.52 -13.39 29.77
C PRO A 168 -19.39 -13.93 28.89
N GLN A 169 -19.44 -15.21 28.50
CA GLN A 169 -18.44 -15.79 27.59
C GLN A 169 -18.49 -15.16 26.19
N LEU A 170 -19.70 -14.96 25.65
CA LEU A 170 -19.87 -14.29 24.36
C LEU A 170 -19.41 -12.82 24.41
N LEU A 171 -19.68 -12.14 25.52
CA LEU A 171 -19.23 -10.76 25.73
C LEU A 171 -17.70 -10.68 25.75
N GLY A 172 -17.04 -11.58 26.50
CA GLY A 172 -15.58 -11.65 26.51
C GLY A 172 -14.97 -11.94 25.14
N GLN A 173 -15.58 -12.83 24.35
CA GLN A 173 -15.14 -13.10 22.97
C GLN A 173 -15.30 -11.88 22.06
N LEU A 174 -16.36 -11.09 22.24
CA LEU A 174 -16.56 -9.85 21.49
C LEU A 174 -15.54 -8.79 21.88
N GLU A 175 -15.24 -8.63 23.17
CA GLU A 175 -14.20 -7.72 23.67
C GLU A 175 -12.82 -8.08 23.09
N GLU A 176 -12.44 -9.37 23.12
CA GLU A 176 -11.20 -9.84 22.51
C GLU A 176 -11.13 -9.54 21.00
N SER A 177 -12.26 -9.72 20.30
CA SER A 177 -12.37 -9.41 18.87
C SER A 177 -12.24 -7.90 18.60
N ILE A 178 -12.84 -7.06 19.45
CA ILE A 178 -12.73 -5.61 19.38
C ILE A 178 -11.27 -5.18 19.59
N ASP A 179 -10.59 -5.72 20.59
CA ASP A 179 -9.19 -5.42 20.88
C ASP A 179 -8.26 -5.84 19.73
N PHE A 180 -8.47 -7.02 19.18
CA PHE A 180 -7.74 -7.50 18.01
C PHE A 180 -7.94 -6.58 16.79
N ASN A 181 -9.18 -6.15 16.53
CA ASN A 181 -9.47 -5.22 15.45
C ASN A 181 -8.85 -3.83 15.70
N ASN A 182 -8.88 -3.33 16.92
CA ASN A 182 -8.23 -2.08 17.31
C ASN A 182 -6.71 -2.15 17.12
N ALA A 183 -6.08 -3.30 17.39
CA ALA A 183 -4.67 -3.52 17.12
C ALA A 183 -4.36 -3.49 15.61
N LYS A 184 -5.20 -4.12 14.78
CA LYS A 184 -5.06 -4.07 13.32
C LYS A 184 -5.23 -2.66 12.76
N ILE A 185 -6.21 -1.90 13.26
CA ILE A 185 -6.44 -0.52 12.84
C ILE A 185 -5.20 0.33 13.14
N ARG A 186 -4.61 0.19 14.33
CA ARG A 186 -3.35 0.87 14.68
C ARG A 186 -2.22 0.50 13.72
N GLN A 187 -2.02 -0.80 13.45
CA GLN A 187 -0.99 -1.24 12.49
C GLN A 187 -1.20 -0.70 11.08
N ILE A 188 -2.45 -0.60 10.61
CA ILE A 188 -2.77 0.00 9.32
C ILE A 188 -2.45 1.49 9.34
N HIS A 189 -2.83 2.21 10.40
CA HIS A 189 -2.54 3.61 10.57
C HIS A 189 -1.03 3.89 10.53
N ASP A 190 -0.24 3.14 11.28
CA ASP A 190 1.22 3.25 11.32
C ASP A 190 1.84 3.06 9.93
N LYS A 191 1.36 2.06 9.16
CA LYS A 191 1.80 1.83 7.78
C LYS A 191 1.40 2.95 6.83
N MET A 192 0.21 3.51 6.98
CA MET A 192 -0.18 4.68 6.16
C MET A 192 0.70 5.87 6.47
N GLU A 193 1.04 6.10 7.73
CA GLU A 193 1.90 7.19 8.15
C GLU A 193 3.34 7.00 7.64
N GLU A 194 3.85 5.77 7.66
CA GLU A 194 5.12 5.40 7.03
C GLU A 194 5.13 5.70 5.52
N ILE A 195 4.10 5.30 4.79
CA ILE A 195 3.97 5.57 3.34
C ILE A 195 3.87 7.07 3.06
N ARG A 196 3.15 7.82 3.89
CA ARG A 196 3.06 9.29 3.76
C ARG A 196 4.42 9.95 3.97
N ALA A 197 5.19 9.49 4.96
CA ALA A 197 6.55 9.96 5.19
C ALA A 197 7.49 9.62 4.03
N GLN A 198 7.44 8.39 3.51
CA GLN A 198 8.18 7.98 2.32
C GLN A 198 7.84 8.84 1.10
N ARG A 199 6.55 9.14 0.89
CA ARG A 199 6.12 10.03 -0.19
C ARG A 199 6.66 11.45 -0.04
N LEU A 200 6.70 11.98 1.18
CA LEU A 200 7.27 13.30 1.44
C LEU A 200 8.77 13.32 1.08
N CYS A 201 9.52 12.32 1.52
CA CYS A 201 10.94 12.16 1.20
C CYS A 201 11.17 12.09 -0.32
N VAL A 202 10.41 11.27 -1.05
CA VAL A 202 10.52 11.16 -2.51
C VAL A 202 10.19 12.49 -3.21
N ARG A 203 9.25 13.29 -2.68
CA ARG A 203 8.96 14.63 -3.21
C ARG A 203 10.13 15.59 -3.03
N GLU A 204 10.79 15.54 -1.88
CA GLU A 204 11.99 16.34 -1.60
C GLU A 204 13.12 15.92 -2.55
N GLU A 205 13.36 14.62 -2.74
CA GLU A 205 14.35 14.11 -3.70
C GLU A 205 14.03 14.52 -5.15
N ILE A 206 12.75 14.55 -5.55
CA ILE A 206 12.32 15.05 -6.86
C ILE A 206 12.65 16.54 -6.98
N ALA A 207 12.33 17.34 -5.97
CA ALA A 207 12.60 18.78 -5.96
C ALA A 207 14.11 19.07 -6.09
N GLU A 208 14.96 18.33 -5.38
CA GLU A 208 16.41 18.41 -5.53
C GLU A 208 16.87 18.08 -6.97
N LYS A 209 16.31 17.02 -7.57
CA LYS A 209 16.65 16.64 -8.95
C LYS A 209 16.13 17.65 -9.98
N GLU A 210 15.00 18.31 -9.71
CA GLU A 210 14.49 19.40 -10.54
C GLU A 210 15.37 20.64 -10.44
N GLU A 211 15.90 20.97 -9.26
CA GLU A 211 16.90 22.01 -9.07
C GLU A 211 18.20 21.68 -9.83
N ASP A 212 18.71 20.44 -9.70
CA ASP A 212 19.89 19.96 -10.46
C ASP A 212 19.69 20.15 -11.97
N ILE A 213 18.51 19.80 -12.49
CA ILE A 213 18.14 19.96 -13.89
C ILE A 213 18.07 21.44 -14.27
N ALA A 214 17.48 22.30 -13.43
CA ALA A 214 17.35 23.73 -13.69
C ALA A 214 18.71 24.44 -13.70
N LEU A 215 19.57 24.15 -12.70
CA LEU A 215 20.94 24.65 -12.62
C LEU A 215 21.75 24.20 -13.83
N ALA A 216 21.63 22.93 -14.20
CA ALA A 216 22.23 22.44 -15.42
C ALA A 216 21.71 23.26 -16.62
N LEU A 217 20.41 23.37 -16.85
CA LEU A 217 19.87 24.08 -18.04
C LEU A 217 20.30 25.55 -18.10
N ALA A 218 20.40 26.22 -16.95
CA ALA A 218 20.89 27.59 -16.83
C ALA A 218 22.39 27.73 -17.15
N SER A 219 23.20 26.72 -16.84
CA SER A 219 24.62 26.71 -17.19
C SER A 219 24.88 26.40 -18.67
N ALA A 220 23.92 25.79 -19.39
CA ALA A 220 24.02 25.53 -20.83
C ALA A 220 23.54 26.70 -21.71
N THR A 221 22.91 27.72 -21.12
CA THR A 221 22.41 28.91 -21.83
C THR A 221 23.32 30.13 -21.71
N LYS A 222 24.46 30.00 -21.01
CA LYS A 222 25.54 30.99 -20.95
C LYS A 222 26.66 30.60 -21.91
#